data_AF-A0A930NP50-F1
#
_entry.id   AF-A0A930NP50-F1
#
_cell.length_a   1.000
_cell.length_b   1.000
_cell.length_c   1.000
_cell.angle_alpha   90.00
_cell.angle_beta   90.00
_cell.angle_gamma   90.00
#
_symmetry.space_group_name_H-M   'P 1'
#
loop_
_entity.id
_entity.type
_entity.pdbx_description
1 polymer ?
#
loop_
_entity_poly.entity_id
_entity_poly.type
_entity_poly.pdbx_seq_one_letter_code
_entity_poly.pdbx_strand_id
1 'polypeptide(L)'
;MTERQKIILAIVSGLAIVGLVIALLLPSRTVDKNLDFYIQDQNVNNQLEVNEPLKFIVNDSSAVVDKRVLWKMGNGDSIVGNPNISYTYHQAGRYLITLQVDGKVVKEKTIDVVKLTKDTVAV
;
A
#
# COMPACT_ATOMS: atom_id res chain seq x y z
N MET A 1 55.65 8.75 -10.59
CA MET A 1 54.45 8.30 -11.32
C MET A 1 54.72 8.38 -12.81
N THR A 2 54.57 7.30 -13.55
CA THR A 2 54.88 7.24 -14.99
C THR A 2 53.72 7.76 -15.85
N GLU A 3 54.00 8.17 -17.09
CA GLU A 3 52.96 8.65 -18.03
C GLU A 3 51.83 7.63 -18.23
N ARG A 4 52.14 6.33 -18.22
CA ARG A 4 51.12 5.26 -18.25
C ARG A 4 50.22 5.25 -17.03
N GLN A 5 50.77 5.50 -15.83
CA GLN A 5 50.00 5.57 -14.59
C GLN A 5 49.04 6.77 -14.58
N LYS A 6 49.42 7.90 -15.20
CA LYS A 6 48.55 9.10 -15.32
C LYS A 6 47.37 8.83 -16.24
N ILE A 7 47.61 8.17 -17.38
CA ILE A 7 46.56 7.81 -18.35
C ILE A 7 45.58 6.81 -17.72
N ILE A 8 46.07 5.78 -17.03
CA ILE A 8 45.22 4.80 -16.35
C ILE A 8 44.36 5.49 -15.28
N LEU A 9 44.96 6.38 -14.49
CA LEU A 9 44.22 7.12 -13.46
C LEU A 9 43.13 8.02 -14.07
N ALA A 10 43.41 8.69 -15.19
CA ALA A 10 42.44 9.51 -15.90
C ALA A 10 41.26 8.69 -16.46
N ILE A 11 41.52 7.50 -16.98
CA ILE A 11 40.46 6.60 -17.50
C ILE A 11 39.61 6.07 -16.35
N VAL A 12 40.23 5.60 -15.26
CA VAL A 12 39.51 5.07 -14.10
C VAL A 12 38.66 6.14 -13.44
N SER A 13 39.18 7.37 -13.31
CA SER A 13 38.40 8.49 -12.78
C SER A 13 37.24 8.89 -13.70
N GLY A 14 37.44 8.89 -15.02
CA GLY A 14 36.37 9.11 -15.99
C GLY A 14 35.25 8.06 -15.89
N LEU A 15 35.62 6.77 -15.84
CA LEU A 15 34.66 5.67 -15.70
C LEU A 15 33.89 5.74 -14.37
N ALA A 16 34.56 6.11 -13.28
CA ALA A 16 33.92 6.29 -11.98
C ALA A 16 32.88 7.42 -12.01
N ILE A 17 33.19 8.54 -12.65
CA ILE A 17 32.26 9.68 -12.79
C ILE A 17 31.04 9.29 -13.64
N VAL A 18 31.26 8.62 -14.78
CA VAL A 18 30.16 8.15 -15.63
C VAL A 18 29.25 7.18 -14.88
N GLY A 19 29.83 6.24 -14.12
CA GLY A 19 29.07 5.33 -13.28
C GLY A 19 28.22 6.05 -12.23
N LEU A 20 28.78 7.10 -11.60
CA LEU A 20 28.06 7.92 -10.63
C LEU A 20 26.89 8.69 -11.28
N VAL A 21 27.11 9.28 -12.46
CA VAL A 21 26.06 9.98 -13.21
C VAL A 21 24.93 9.03 -13.61
N ILE A 22 25.26 7.83 -14.10
CA ILE A 22 24.25 6.81 -14.42
C ILE A 22 23.48 6.40 -13.17
N ALA A 23 24.17 6.20 -12.04
CA ALA A 23 23.52 5.84 -10.78
C ALA A 23 22.54 6.92 -10.29
N LEU A 24 22.85 8.21 -10.50
CA LEU A 24 21.97 9.34 -10.18
C LEU A 24 20.75 9.43 -11.10
N LEU A 25 20.82 8.87 -12.31
CA LEU A 25 19.72 8.84 -13.28
C LEU A 25 18.81 7.62 -13.12
N LEU A 26 19.19 6.65 -12.28
CA LEU A 26 18.31 5.51 -11.99
C LEU A 26 17.11 6.00 -11.16
N PRO A 27 15.88 5.66 -11.55
CA PRO A 27 14.70 6.06 -10.79
C PRO A 27 14.75 5.43 -9.38
N SER A 28 14.73 6.28 -8.36
CA SER A 28 14.63 5.86 -6.96
C SER A 28 13.30 5.13 -6.73
N ARG A 29 13.36 3.81 -6.56
CA ARG A 29 12.20 2.99 -6.18
C ARG A 29 12.04 2.96 -4.67
N THR A 30 11.71 4.10 -4.07
CA THR A 30 11.24 4.14 -2.69
C THR A 30 9.75 3.87 -2.70
N VAL A 31 9.36 2.63 -2.35
CA VAL A 31 8.00 2.43 -1.83
C VAL A 31 8.02 3.06 -0.45
N ASP A 32 7.27 4.14 -0.27
CA ASP A 32 7.23 4.87 1.00
C ASP A 32 6.82 3.93 2.13
N LYS A 33 7.76 3.68 3.03
CA LYS A 33 7.57 2.80 4.20
C LYS A 33 6.49 3.32 5.17
N ASN A 34 6.00 4.54 4.96
CA ASN A 34 4.97 5.19 5.77
C ASN A 34 3.56 5.07 5.18
N LEU A 35 3.37 4.45 4.02
CA LEU A 35 2.02 4.25 3.48
C LEU A 35 1.27 3.22 4.35
N ASP A 36 0.15 3.64 4.91
CA ASP A 36 -0.76 2.84 5.72
C ASP A 36 -2.20 3.15 5.28
N PHE A 37 -3.16 2.43 5.84
CA PHE A 37 -4.56 2.73 5.68
C PHE A 37 -5.34 2.57 6.97
N TYR A 38 -6.44 3.29 7.05
CA TYR A 38 -7.40 3.22 8.14
C TYR A 38 -8.76 2.78 7.60
N ILE A 39 -9.54 2.20 8.49
CA ILE A 39 -10.88 1.70 8.23
C ILE A 39 -11.81 2.54 9.08
N GLN A 40 -12.76 3.20 8.44
CA GLN A 40 -13.75 4.03 9.11
C GLN A 40 -15.08 3.28 9.16
N ASP A 41 -15.40 2.80 10.37
CA ASP A 41 -16.74 2.45 10.81
C ASP A 41 -17.67 3.67 10.63
N GLN A 42 -18.81 3.47 9.95
CA GLN A 42 -19.75 4.54 9.65
C GLN A 42 -20.73 4.81 10.78
N ASN A 43 -21.05 3.80 11.58
CA ASN A 43 -22.04 3.92 12.65
C ASN A 43 -21.39 4.27 14.01
N VAL A 44 -20.05 4.21 14.09
CA VAL A 44 -19.21 4.64 15.22
C VAL A 44 -19.50 3.83 16.49
N ASN A 45 -19.87 2.56 16.36
CA ASN A 45 -20.07 1.66 17.48
C ASN A 45 -18.82 0.82 17.80
N ASN A 46 -17.72 1.04 17.07
CA ASN A 46 -16.45 0.33 17.18
C ASN A 46 -16.54 -1.16 16.84
N GLN A 47 -17.52 -1.54 16.03
CA GLN A 47 -17.68 -2.88 15.47
C GLN A 47 -17.78 -2.76 13.95
N LEU A 48 -17.09 -3.65 13.24
CA LEU A 48 -17.19 -3.73 11.79
C LEU A 48 -18.20 -4.80 11.45
N GLU A 49 -19.21 -4.47 10.65
CA GLU A 49 -20.40 -5.31 10.57
C GLU A 49 -20.73 -5.82 9.19
N VAL A 50 -21.43 -6.94 9.19
CA VAL A 50 -22.05 -7.46 7.97
C VAL A 50 -23.05 -6.45 7.43
N ASN A 51 -22.94 -6.17 6.13
CA ASN A 51 -23.75 -5.22 5.36
C ASN A 51 -23.51 -3.74 5.71
N GLU A 52 -22.50 -3.42 6.50
CA GLU A 52 -22.07 -2.05 6.72
C GLU A 52 -21.09 -1.61 5.60
N PRO A 53 -21.28 -0.43 4.98
CA PRO A 53 -20.31 0.13 4.06
C PRO A 53 -19.12 0.70 4.83
N LEU A 54 -17.98 0.01 4.81
CA LEU A 54 -16.74 0.43 5.45
C LEU A 54 -15.89 1.26 4.49
N LYS A 55 -15.35 2.39 4.95
CA LYS A 55 -14.40 3.19 4.15
C LYS A 55 -12.97 2.81 4.46
N PHE A 56 -12.23 2.44 3.43
CA PHE A 56 -10.78 2.20 3.50
C PHE A 56 -10.09 3.39 2.89
N ILE A 57 -9.23 4.03 3.69
CA ILE A 57 -8.61 5.30 3.31
C ILE A 57 -7.11 5.20 3.54
N VAL A 58 -6.33 5.50 2.51
CA VAL A 58 -4.87 5.58 2.66
C VAL A 58 -4.49 6.88 3.37
N ASN A 59 -3.46 6.83 4.21
CA ASN A 59 -3.02 8.00 4.97
C ASN A 59 -2.43 9.11 4.10
N ASP A 60 -1.82 8.74 2.96
CA ASP A 60 -1.32 9.68 1.96
C ASP A 60 -1.70 9.20 0.56
N SER A 61 -2.79 9.76 0.03
CA SER A 61 -3.26 9.45 -1.32
C SER A 61 -2.36 10.01 -2.42
N SER A 62 -1.57 11.05 -2.14
CA SER A 62 -0.64 11.63 -3.11
C SER A 62 0.54 10.69 -3.40
N ALA A 63 0.92 9.86 -2.42
CA ALA A 63 1.96 8.84 -2.57
C ALA A 63 1.60 7.73 -3.58
N VAL A 64 0.34 7.64 -4.03
CA VAL A 64 -0.17 6.58 -4.92
C VAL A 64 -0.92 7.08 -6.16
N VAL A 65 -0.95 8.39 -6.41
CA VAL A 65 -1.79 8.99 -7.48
C VAL A 65 -1.49 8.45 -8.89
N ASP A 66 -0.21 8.22 -9.22
CA ASP A 66 0.22 7.70 -10.52
C ASP A 66 0.60 6.21 -10.48
N LYS A 67 0.20 5.51 -9.41
CA LYS A 67 0.57 4.11 -9.17
C LYS A 67 -0.62 3.19 -9.35
N ARG A 68 -0.37 1.93 -9.70
CA ARG A 68 -1.42 0.92 -9.77
C ARG A 68 -1.77 0.44 -8.36
N VAL A 69 -2.91 0.88 -7.84
CA VAL A 69 -3.44 0.42 -6.55
C VAL A 69 -4.35 -0.80 -6.74
N LEU A 70 -4.15 -1.82 -5.90
CA LEU A 70 -4.99 -3.00 -5.78
C LEU A 70 -5.27 -3.29 -4.30
N TRP A 71 -6.55 -3.38 -3.97
CA TRP A 71 -7.05 -3.90 -2.70
C TRP A 71 -7.43 -5.36 -2.85
N LYS A 72 -6.96 -6.22 -1.95
CA LYS A 72 -7.50 -7.57 -1.76
C LYS A 72 -8.26 -7.61 -0.44
N MET A 73 -9.52 -8.04 -0.47
CA MET A 73 -10.41 -7.92 0.69
C MET A 73 -10.41 -9.16 1.61
N GLY A 74 -9.54 -10.15 1.33
CA GLY A 74 -9.40 -11.34 2.17
C GLY A 74 -10.54 -12.37 2.05
N ASN A 75 -11.63 -12.06 1.36
CA ASN A 75 -12.75 -12.96 1.04
C ASN A 75 -12.75 -13.47 -0.41
N GLY A 76 -11.69 -13.16 -1.18
CA GLY A 76 -11.58 -13.45 -2.61
C GLY A 76 -11.79 -12.23 -3.51
N ASP A 77 -12.42 -11.17 -3.01
CA ASP A 77 -12.66 -9.96 -3.79
C ASP A 77 -11.40 -9.11 -3.95
N SER A 78 -11.39 -8.33 -5.04
CA SER A 78 -10.30 -7.43 -5.39
C SER A 78 -10.80 -6.17 -6.08
N ILE A 79 -10.22 -5.02 -5.73
CA ILE A 79 -10.62 -3.71 -6.26
C ILE A 79 -9.38 -2.99 -6.78
N VAL A 80 -9.43 -2.47 -8.01
CA VAL A 80 -8.29 -1.81 -8.67
C VAL A 80 -8.62 -0.34 -8.94
N GLY A 81 -7.62 0.53 -8.81
CA GLY A 81 -7.69 1.93 -9.25
C GLY A 81 -7.70 2.91 -8.10
N ASN A 82 -8.85 3.12 -7.46
CA ASN A 82 -8.98 4.16 -6.43
C ASN A 82 -8.25 3.78 -5.13
N PRO A 83 -7.45 4.68 -4.55
CA PRO A 83 -6.75 4.41 -3.29
C PRO A 83 -7.71 4.39 -2.10
N ASN A 84 -8.75 5.22 -2.13
CA ASN A 84 -9.80 5.24 -1.13
C ASN A 84 -11.05 4.55 -1.67
N ILE A 85 -11.58 3.59 -0.93
CA ILE A 85 -12.72 2.76 -1.37
C ILE A 85 -13.79 2.65 -0.28
N SER A 86 -15.02 2.38 -0.72
CA SER A 86 -16.10 1.91 0.15
C SER A 86 -16.35 0.43 -0.17
N TYR A 87 -16.41 -0.42 0.85
CA TYR A 87 -16.61 -1.85 0.66
C TYR A 87 -17.47 -2.46 1.77
N THR A 88 -18.28 -3.45 1.41
CA THR A 88 -19.23 -4.09 2.31
C THR A 88 -18.98 -5.59 2.35
N TYR A 89 -18.79 -6.14 3.55
CA TYR A 89 -18.73 -7.58 3.76
C TYR A 89 -20.14 -8.13 3.99
N HIS A 90 -20.49 -9.21 3.29
CA HIS A 90 -21.82 -9.84 3.40
C HIS A 90 -21.83 -11.06 4.34
N GLN A 91 -20.68 -11.42 4.89
CA GLN A 91 -20.53 -12.54 5.81
C GLN A 91 -19.67 -12.11 7.00
N ALA A 92 -20.00 -12.64 8.17
CA ALA A 92 -19.17 -12.45 9.35
C ALA A 92 -17.94 -13.34 9.24
N GLY A 93 -16.79 -12.84 9.70
CA GLY A 93 -15.54 -13.56 9.60
C GLY A 93 -14.33 -12.69 9.84
N ARG A 94 -13.17 -13.35 9.86
CA ARG A 94 -11.86 -12.72 9.94
C ARG A 94 -11.29 -12.55 8.55
N TYR A 95 -10.94 -11.32 8.18
CA TYR A 95 -10.45 -10.98 6.84
C TYR A 95 -9.08 -10.33 6.90
N LEU A 96 -8.16 -10.78 6.05
CA LEU A 96 -6.86 -10.14 5.82
C LEU A 96 -6.97 -9.21 4.62
N ILE A 97 -6.98 -7.91 4.87
CA ILE A 97 -6.96 -6.89 3.82
C ILE A 97 -5.52 -6.61 3.42
N THR A 98 -5.25 -6.68 2.12
CA THR A 98 -3.93 -6.39 1.55
C THR A 98 -4.03 -5.19 0.61
N LEU A 99 -3.26 -4.14 0.88
CA LEU A 99 -3.02 -3.03 -0.02
C LEU A 99 -1.76 -3.31 -0.85
N GLN A 100 -1.92 -3.33 -2.16
CA GLN A 100 -0.82 -3.45 -3.12
C GLN A 100 -0.69 -2.19 -3.96
N VAL A 101 0.55 -1.78 -4.20
CA VAL A 101 0.91 -0.65 -5.07
C VAL A 101 1.98 -1.12 -6.04
N ASP A 102 1.73 -0.96 -7.34
CA ASP A 102 2.60 -1.44 -8.43
C ASP A 102 2.99 -2.92 -8.28
N GLY A 103 2.02 -3.74 -7.86
CA GLY A 103 2.18 -5.18 -7.67
C GLY A 103 2.96 -5.58 -6.42
N LYS A 104 3.39 -4.63 -5.58
CA LYS A 104 4.05 -4.91 -4.30
C LYS A 104 3.06 -4.76 -3.16
N VAL A 105 3.09 -5.71 -2.22
CA VAL A 105 2.37 -5.57 -0.94
C VAL A 105 3.01 -4.43 -0.15
N VAL A 106 2.20 -3.43 0.19
CA VAL A 106 2.66 -2.29 0.99
C VAL A 106 2.16 -2.40 2.42
N LYS A 107 0.90 -2.82 2.61
CA LYS A 107 0.29 -2.94 3.93
C LYS A 107 -0.69 -4.09 3.99
N GLU A 108 -0.77 -4.71 5.15
CA GLU A 108 -1.77 -5.71 5.49
C GLU A 108 -2.40 -5.37 6.84
N LYS A 109 -3.72 -5.57 6.97
CA LYS A 109 -4.44 -5.50 8.25
C LYS A 109 -5.47 -6.61 8.32
N THR A 110 -5.56 -7.26 9.48
CA THR A 110 -6.63 -8.19 9.79
C THR A 110 -7.77 -7.46 10.47
N ILE A 111 -9.00 -7.74 10.06
CA ILE A 111 -10.21 -7.28 10.74
C ILE A 111 -11.11 -8.46 11.08
N ASP A 112 -11.95 -8.25 12.10
CA ASP A 112 -13.06 -9.14 12.44
C ASP A 112 -14.37 -8.41 12.09
N VAL A 113 -15.13 -8.99 11.15
CA VAL A 113 -16.46 -8.51 10.78
C VAL A 113 -17.50 -9.36 11.50
N VAL A 114 -18.39 -8.71 12.25
CA VAL A 114 -19.38 -9.36 13.10
C VAL A 114 -20.79 -9.23 12.53
N LYS A 115 -21.64 -10.20 12.85
CA LYS A 115 -23.07 -10.09 12.62
C LYS A 115 -23.70 -9.53 13.89
N LEU A 116 -24.34 -8.36 13.82
CA LEU A 116 -25.13 -7.86 14.92
C LEU A 116 -26.25 -8.86 15.24
N THR A 117 -26.19 -9.44 16.43
CA THR A 117 -27.38 -10.02 17.05
C THR A 117 -28.16 -8.84 17.59
N LYS A 118 -29.30 -8.50 16.98
CA LYS A 118 -30.26 -7.62 17.65
C LYS A 118 -30.63 -8.36 18.93
N ASP A 119 -30.17 -7.85 20.08
CA ASP A 119 -30.74 -8.25 21.35
C ASP A 119 -32.24 -8.01 21.22
N THR A 120 -32.96 -9.12 21.21
CA THR A 120 -34.42 -9.10 21.19
C THR A 120 -34.80 -8.58 22.56
N VAL A 121 -34.90 -7.26 22.70
CA VAL A 121 -35.57 -6.65 23.84
C VAL A 121 -37.03 -7.06 23.66
N ALA A 122 -37.37 -8.18 24.30
CA ALA A 122 -38.73 -8.63 24.45
C ALA A 122 -39.52 -7.48 25.11
N VAL A 123 -40.54 -7.00 24.38
CA VAL A 123 -41.55 -6.09 24.89
C VAL A 123 -42.50 -6.85 25.81
#